data_AF-A0A1E3X675-F1
#
_entry.id   AF-A0A1E3X675-F1
#
_cell.length_a   1.000
_cell.length_b   1.000
_cell.length_c   1.000
_cell.angle_alpha   90.00
_cell.angle_beta   90.00
_cell.angle_gamma   90.00
#
_symmetry.space_group_name_H-M   'P 1'
#
loop_
_entity.id
_entity.type
_entity.pdbx_description
1 polymer ?
#
loop_
_entity_poly.entity_id
_entity_poly.type
_entity_poly.pdbx_seq_one_letter_code
_entity_poly.pdbx_strand_id
1 'polypeptide(L)' 'MKLNYYPDTDSLYIELVEKKTSVDSREISEGIVIDLDSEGNIIGFDIDNASKKINLSELITNKLPVITQTIK' A
#
# COMPACT_ATOMS: atom_id res chain seq x y z
N MET A 1 6.05 7.31 -0.87
CA MET A 1 5.08 6.23 -1.10
C MET A 1 5.48 5.42 -2.33
N LYS A 2 5.30 4.10 -2.30
CA LYS A 2 5.46 3.19 -3.44
C LYS A 2 4.24 2.26 -3.53
N LEU A 3 3.74 2.01 -4.74
CA LEU A 3 2.68 1.04 -5.00
C LEU A 3 3.32 -0.14 -5.71
N ASN A 4 3.27 -1.33 -5.11
CA ASN A 4 3.85 -2.55 -5.64
C ASN A 4 2.72 -3.57 -5.84
N TYR A 5 2.35 -3.80 -7.10
CA TYR A 5 1.39 -4.85 -7.44
C TYR A 5 2.16 -6.14 -7.78
N TYR A 6 1.71 -7.25 -7.19
CA TYR A 6 2.28 -8.59 -7.37
C TYR A 6 1.26 -9.46 -8.12
N PRO A 7 1.42 -9.65 -9.45
CA PRO A 7 0.45 -10.39 -10.25
C PRO A 7 0.30 -11.87 -9.83
N ASP A 8 1.38 -12.48 -9.33
CA ASP A 8 1.39 -13.90 -8.96
C ASP A 8 0.49 -14.22 -7.77
N THR A 9 0.30 -13.25 -6.86
CA THR A 9 -0.56 -13.39 -5.67
C THR A 9 -1.84 -12.57 -5.75
N ASP A 10 -1.99 -11.74 -6.80
CA ASP A 10 -3.03 -10.71 -6.88
C ASP A 10 -3.06 -9.83 -5.62
N SER A 11 -1.89 -9.35 -5.19
CA SER A 11 -1.77 -8.49 -4.00
C SER A 11 -1.21 -7.12 -4.37
N LEU A 12 -1.71 -6.06 -3.73
CA LEU A 12 -1.14 -4.71 -3.81
C LEU A 12 -0.57 -4.31 -2.45
N TYR A 13 0.73 -4.07 -2.42
CA TYR A 13 1.38 -3.45 -1.27
C TYR A 13 1.60 -1.94 -1.50
N ILE A 14 1.11 -1.12 -0.57
CA ILE A 14 1.29 0.33 -0.57
C ILE A 14 2.24 0.71 0.57
N GLU A 15 3.49 1.01 0.25
CA GLU A 15 4.48 1.55 1.19
C GLU A 15 4.22 3.06 1.34
N LEU A 16 3.81 3.56 2.51
CA LEU A 16 3.52 4.99 2.71
C LEU A 16 4.79 5.78 3.06
N VAL A 17 5.55 5.27 4.04
CA VAL A 17 6.73 5.94 4.61
C VAL A 17 7.98 5.13 4.30
N GLU A 18 8.91 5.73 3.57
CA GLU A 18 10.17 5.07 3.24
C GLU A 18 11.05 4.94 4.49
N LYS A 19 11.73 3.80 4.63
CA LYS A 19 12.69 3.48 5.71
C LYS A 19 12.10 3.29 7.12
N LYS A 20 10.78 3.22 7.28
CA LYS A 20 10.19 2.75 8.55
C LYS A 20 10.00 1.23 8.51
N THR A 21 10.29 0.59 9.64
CA THR A 21 10.13 -0.86 9.82
C THR A 21 8.79 -1.15 10.45
N SER A 22 8.02 -2.07 9.86
CA SER A 22 6.80 -2.59 10.48
C SER A 22 7.19 -3.45 11.68
N VAL A 23 6.54 -3.21 12.82
CA VAL A 23 6.71 -4.02 14.03
C VAL A 23 5.43 -4.75 14.44
N ASP A 24 4.30 -4.38 13.85
CA ASP A 24 2.99 -4.99 14.06
C ASP A 24 2.18 -4.87 12.76
N SER A 25 1.35 -5.88 12.50
CA SER A 25 0.46 -5.90 11.33
C SER A 25 -0.93 -6.35 11.77
N ARG A 26 -1.97 -5.65 11.31
CA ARG A 26 -3.36 -5.91 11.71
C ARG A 26 -4.28 -6.01 10.52
N GLU A 27 -5.03 -7.10 10.45
CA GLU A 27 -6.12 -7.23 9.49
C GLU A 27 -7.31 -6.38 9.95
N ILE A 28 -7.76 -5.44 9.11
CA ILE A 28 -8.87 -4.52 9.42
C ILE A 28 -10.17 -4.95 8.72
N SER A 29 -10.05 -5.77 7.68
CA SER A 29 -11.13 -6.43 6.96
C SER A 29 -10.52 -7.55 6.12
N GLU A 30 -11.33 -8.49 5.64
CA GLU A 30 -10.87 -9.67 4.89
C GLU A 30 -9.86 -9.32 3.76
N GLY A 31 -8.61 -9.75 3.96
CA GLY A 31 -7.49 -9.51 3.05
C GLY A 31 -7.13 -8.04 2.87
N ILE A 32 -7.30 -7.22 3.92
CA ILE A 32 -6.77 -5.86 4.03
C ILE A 32 -6.04 -5.74 5.36
N VAL A 33 -4.73 -5.59 5.29
CA VAL A 33 -3.82 -5.52 6.44
C VAL A 33 -3.15 -4.15 6.48
N ILE A 34 -3.03 -3.57 7.67
CA ILE A 34 -2.22 -2.39 7.93
C ILE A 34 -0.92 -2.77 8.62
N ASP A 35 0.17 -2.11 8.23
CA ASP A 35 1.47 -2.20 8.90
C ASP A 35 1.66 -1.00 9.81
N LEU A 36 2.11 -1.24 11.04
CA LEU A 36 2.31 -0.24 12.08
C LEU A 36 3.79 -0.16 12.48
N ASP A 37 4.27 1.07 12.68
CA ASP A 37 5.58 1.30 13.32
C ASP A 37 5.49 1.18 14.86
N SER A 38 6.63 1.30 15.53
CA SER A 38 6.73 1.22 17.00
C SER A 38 5.95 2.29 17.76
N GLU A 39 5.53 3.36 17.09
CA GLU A 39 4.70 4.42 17.65
C GLU A 39 3.21 4.22 17.34
N GLY A 40 2.86 3.15 16.62
CA GLY A 40 1.50 2.84 16.20
C GLY A 40 1.03 3.64 14.99
N ASN A 41 1.92 4.28 14.23
CA ASN A 41 1.57 4.95 12.98
C ASN A 41 1.46 3.93 11.85
N ILE A 42 0.48 4.11 10.96
CA ILE A 42 0.36 3.30 9.75
C ILE A 42 1.48 3.69 8.79
N ILE A 43 2.26 2.70 8.37
CA ILE A 43 3.37 2.87 7.42
C ILE A 43 3.17 2.11 6.12
N GLY A 44 2.21 1.19 6.06
CA GLY A 44 1.91 0.41 4.87
C GLY A 44 0.51 -0.19 4.88
N PHE A 45 0.05 -0.58 3.70
CA PHE A 45 -1.15 -1.38 3.48
C PHE A 45 -0.81 -2.60 2.62
N ASP A 46 -1.34 -3.75 3.00
CA ASP A 46 -1.37 -4.94 2.17
C ASP A 46 -2.83 -5.28 1.81
N ILE A 47 -3.08 -5.53 0.53
CA ILE A 47 -4.41 -5.80 -0.02
C ILE A 47 -4.35 -7.05 -0.89
N ASP A 48 -4.91 -8.15 -0.39
CA ASP A 48 -5.05 -9.39 -1.14
C ASP A 48 -6.25 -9.37 -2.07
N ASN A 49 -6.21 -10.19 -3.13
CA ASN A 49 -7.22 -10.19 -4.20
C ASN A 49 -7.46 -8.75 -4.72
N ALA A 50 -6.40 -7.98 -4.90
CA ALA A 50 -6.43 -6.56 -5.20
C ALA A 50 -7.27 -6.28 -6.46
N SER A 51 -7.14 -7.10 -7.51
CA SER A 51 -7.93 -6.97 -8.74
C SER A 51 -9.45 -7.01 -8.51
N LYS A 52 -9.92 -7.61 -7.42
CA LYS A 52 -11.34 -7.69 -7.05
C LYS A 52 -11.81 -6.54 -6.16
N LYS A 53 -10.89 -5.82 -5.53
CA LYS A 53 -11.18 -4.78 -4.51
C LYS A 53 -10.90 -3.36 -5.02
N ILE A 54 -9.98 -3.21 -5.98
CA ILE A 54 -9.51 -1.91 -6.46
C ILE A 54 -9.39 -1.87 -7.98
N ASN A 55 -9.57 -0.68 -8.56
CA ASN A 55 -9.33 -0.47 -9.99
C ASN A 55 -7.83 -0.31 -10.25
N LEU A 56 -7.17 -1.38 -10.68
CA LEU A 56 -5.75 -1.39 -11.03
C LEU A 56 -5.43 -0.80 -12.41
N SER A 57 -6.44 -0.49 -13.23
CA SER A 57 -6.24 0.02 -14.59
C SER A 57 -5.99 1.53 -14.65
N GLU A 58 -6.22 2.25 -13.56
CA GLU A 58 -6.10 3.71 -13.52
C GLU A 58 -5.59 4.20 -12.17
N LEU A 59 -4.61 5.11 -12.19
CA LEU A 59 -4.12 5.81 -11.02
C LEU A 59 -4.41 7.31 -11.15
N ILE A 60 -5.40 7.80 -10.42
CA ILE A 60 -5.74 9.22 -10.36
C ILE A 60 -5.16 9.83 -9.10
N THR A 61 -4.37 10.90 -9.25
CA THR A 61 -3.91 11.72 -8.11
C THR A 61 -4.52 13.10 -8.18
N ASN A 62 -5.22 13.52 -7.12
CA ASN A 62 -5.88 14.82 -7.05
C ASN A 62 -5.19 15.69 -6.00
N LYS A 63 -4.56 16.79 -6.45
CA LYS A 63 -3.86 17.75 -5.57
C LYS A 63 -2.80 17.13 -4.65
N LEU A 64 -2.24 15.97 -5.05
CA LEU A 64 -1.17 15.34 -4.30
C LEU A 64 0.11 16.17 -4.48
N PRO A 65 0.84 16.56 -3.41
CA PRO A 65 2.02 17.42 -3.50
C PRO A 65 3.25 16.62 -3.96
N VAL A 66 3.15 15.94 -5.10
CA VAL A 66 4.22 15.12 -5.67
C VAL A 66 5.27 16.04 -6.29
N ILE A 67 6.51 15.93 -5.82
CA ILE A 67 7.65 16.61 -6.42
C ILE A 67 8.26 15.75 -7.54
N THR A 68 8.31 14.42 -7.32
CA THR A 68 8.89 13.46 -8.27
C THR A 68 8.00 12.22 -8.37
N GLN A 69 7.77 11.77 -9.60
CA GLN A 69 7.09 10.51 -9.91
C GLN A 69 8.03 9.59 -10.69
N THR A 70 8.07 8.31 -10.31
CA THR A 70 8.86 7.27 -11.00
C THR A 70 7.94 6.11 -11.37
N ILE A 71 7.99 5.69 -12.63
CA ILE A 71 7.28 4.51 -13.16
C ILE A 71 8.35 3.50 -13.56
N LYS A 72 8.26 2.27 -13.05
CA LYS A 72 9.23 1.19 -13.28
C LYS A 72 8.56 0.03 -14.00
#